data_AF-A0A9E2Z506-F1
#
_entry.id   AF-A0A9E2Z506-F1
#
_cell.length_a   1.000
_cell.length_b   1.000
_cell.length_c   1.000
_cell.angle_alpha   90.00
_cell.angle_beta   90.00
_cell.angle_gamma   90.00
#
_symmetry.space_group_name_H-M   'P 1'
#
loop_
_entity.id
_entity.type
_entity.pdbx_description
1 polymer ?
#
loop_
_entity_poly.entity_id
_entity_poly.type
_entity_poly.pdbx_seq_one_letter_code
_entity_poly.pdbx_strand_id
1 'polypeptide(L)'
;MVGHDIEIVPLADPAAIKPGDSLRVRVLFHGKPLAGGEVERGDGTTIVAEQEIPRFTTDTNGVATIPVVRSGSHLLVIDHRVTPSATPDQANADLDTATLWFSVGGGH
;
A
#
# COMPACT_ATOMS: atom_id res chain seq x y z
N MET A 1 -21.31 3.86 -0.78
CA MET A 1 -19.88 3.65 -0.46
C MET A 1 -19.35 2.71 -1.52
N VAL A 2 -18.30 3.10 -2.25
CA VAL A 2 -17.62 2.23 -3.22
C VAL A 2 -16.45 1.57 -2.47
N GLY A 3 -16.77 0.85 -1.38
CA GLY A 3 -15.75 0.36 -0.46
C GLY A 3 -15.17 -0.94 -0.99
N HIS A 4 -13.90 -0.93 -1.38
CA HIS A 4 -13.17 -2.17 -1.61
C HIS A 4 -12.84 -2.81 -0.25
N ASP A 5 -12.63 -4.12 -0.23
CA ASP A 5 -12.35 -4.84 1.01
C ASP A 5 -11.04 -4.37 1.65
N ILE A 6 -10.06 -3.99 0.83
CA ILE A 6 -8.82 -3.32 1.27
C ILE A 6 -8.58 -2.02 0.48
N GLU A 7 -8.08 -1.00 1.15
CA GLU A 7 -7.80 0.31 0.57
C GLU A 7 -6.48 0.89 1.08
N ILE A 8 -5.72 1.55 0.19
CA ILE A 8 -4.58 2.42 0.56
C ILE A 8 -5.03 3.87 0.35
N VAL A 9 -5.14 4.65 1.42
CA VAL A 9 -5.62 6.03 1.40
C VAL A 9 -4.47 7.00 1.72
N PRO A 10 -4.02 7.84 0.78
CA PRO A 10 -3.07 8.91 1.08
C PRO A 10 -3.60 9.87 2.15
N LEU A 11 -2.77 10.21 3.14
CA LEU A 11 -3.10 11.20 4.17
C LEU A 11 -2.63 12.62 3.80
N ALA A 12 -1.95 12.74 2.67
CA ALA A 12 -1.55 13.99 2.03
C ALA A 12 -1.67 13.80 0.52
N ASP A 13 -1.76 14.89 -0.24
CA ASP A 13 -1.74 14.86 -1.70
C ASP A 13 -0.41 14.27 -2.20
N PRO A 14 -0.40 13.09 -2.85
CA PRO A 14 0.83 12.48 -3.34
C PRO A 14 1.58 13.36 -4.36
N ALA A 15 0.88 14.23 -5.10
CA ALA A 15 1.49 15.11 -6.09
C ALA A 15 2.29 16.26 -5.46
N ALA A 16 2.03 16.58 -4.19
CA ALA A 16 2.72 17.62 -3.45
C ALA A 16 4.00 17.13 -2.76
N ILE A 17 4.21 15.81 -2.67
CA ILE A 17 5.37 15.18 -2.03
C ILE A 17 6.61 15.36 -2.91
N LYS A 18 7.77 15.62 -2.30
CA LYS A 18 9.06 15.75 -3.00
C LYS A 18 10.03 14.62 -2.61
N PRO A 19 11.06 14.36 -3.42
CA PRO A 19 12.14 13.48 -3.01
C PRO A 19 12.79 13.99 -1.71
N GLY A 20 12.96 13.09 -0.74
CA GLY A 20 13.41 13.40 0.62
C GLY A 20 12.27 13.47 1.64
N ASP A 21 11.04 13.67 1.21
CA ASP A 21 9.86 13.65 2.08
C ASP A 21 9.37 12.21 2.34
N SER A 22 8.31 12.08 3.14
CA SER A 22 7.59 10.83 3.33
C SER A 22 6.11 10.99 3.02
N LEU A 23 5.54 10.04 2.28
CA LEU A 23 4.10 9.93 2.10
C LEU A 23 3.54 9.07 3.24
N ARG A 24 2.59 9.62 4.00
CA ARG A 24 1.81 8.83 4.95
C ARG A 24 0.57 8.30 4.27
N VAL A 25 0.30 7.01 4.43
CA VAL A 25 -0.92 6.37 3.93
C VAL A 25 -1.62 5.64 5.08
N ARG A 26 -2.95 5.61 5.06
CA ARG A 26 -3.75 4.75 5.91
C ARG A 26 -4.24 3.56 5.11
N VAL A 27 -3.99 2.36 5.62
CA VAL A 27 -4.59 1.14 5.09
C VAL A 27 -5.88 0.85 5.84
N LEU A 28 -6.94 0.60 5.08
CA LEU A 28 -8.23 0.20 5.62
C LEU A 28 -8.58 -1.22 5.15
N PHE A 29 -9.11 -2.03 6.05
CA PHE A 29 -9.77 -3.29 5.73
C PHE A 29 -11.23 -3.20 6.18
N HIS A 30 -12.17 -3.37 5.23
CA HIS A 30 -13.60 -3.07 5.38
C HIS A 30 -13.86 -1.72 6.07
N GLY A 31 -13.16 -0.67 5.62
CA GLY A 31 -13.28 0.70 6.14
C GLY A 31 -12.69 0.93 7.54
N LYS A 32 -12.05 -0.07 8.16
CA LYS A 32 -11.39 0.07 9.48
C LYS A 32 -9.87 0.05 9.34
N PRO A 33 -9.11 0.76 10.18
CA PRO A 33 -7.65 0.71 10.15
C PRO A 33 -7.10 -0.72 10.24
N LEU A 34 -6.26 -1.10 9.28
CA LEU A 34 -5.53 -2.37 9.31
C LEU A 34 -4.17 -2.14 9.95
N ALA A 35 -3.98 -2.64 11.18
CA ALA A 35 -2.69 -2.60 11.85
C ALA A 35 -1.81 -3.80 11.47
N GLY A 36 -0.48 -3.62 11.45
CA GLY A 36 0.46 -4.69 11.13
C GLY A 36 0.52 -5.13 9.66
N GLY A 37 -0.24 -4.50 8.75
CA GLY A 37 -0.12 -4.74 7.31
C GLY A 37 1.21 -4.20 6.77
N GLU A 38 1.77 -4.89 5.77
CA GLU A 38 3.04 -4.52 5.14
C GLU A 38 2.78 -3.86 3.80
N VAL A 39 3.05 -2.56 3.70
CA VAL A 39 2.97 -1.82 2.44
C VAL A 39 4.31 -1.93 1.71
N GLU A 40 4.29 -2.55 0.54
CA GLU A 40 5.43 -2.67 -0.35
C GLU A 40 5.59 -1.41 -1.21
N ARG A 41 6.84 -1.02 -1.49
CA ARG A 41 7.14 0.12 -2.37
C ARG A 41 8.03 -0.29 -3.54
N GLY A 42 7.51 -0.13 -4.75
CA GLY A 42 8.24 -0.27 -6.02
C GLY A 42 8.00 0.91 -6.97
N ASP A 43 8.26 0.69 -8.26
CA ASP A 43 7.98 1.66 -9.34
C ASP A 43 7.20 1.04 -10.52
N GLY A 44 6.75 -0.21 -10.38
CA GLY A 44 6.04 -1.00 -11.39
C GLY A 44 6.81 -1.35 -12.67
N THR A 45 8.12 -1.05 -12.72
CA THR A 45 8.97 -1.32 -13.90
C THR A 45 10.23 -2.10 -13.54
N THR A 46 10.74 -1.91 -12.34
CA THR A 46 11.94 -2.58 -11.83
C THR A 46 11.53 -3.85 -11.13
N ILE A 47 12.01 -4.98 -11.65
CA ILE A 47 11.89 -6.28 -10.97
C ILE A 47 12.98 -6.33 -9.90
N VAL A 48 12.57 -6.52 -8.65
CA VAL A 48 13.44 -6.74 -7.50
C VAL A 48 13.17 -8.12 -6.91
N ALA A 49 14.17 -8.72 -6.26
CA ALA A 49 13.94 -9.96 -5.54
C ALA A 49 12.95 -9.70 -4.39
N GLU A 50 12.06 -10.66 -4.13
CA GLU A 50 11.01 -10.58 -3.11
C GLU A 50 11.52 -10.13 -1.72
N GLN A 51 12.69 -10.63 -1.33
CA GLN A 51 13.32 -10.31 -0.04
C GLN A 51 13.93 -8.90 0.01
N GLU A 52 14.12 -8.27 -1.15
CA GLU A 52 14.70 -6.93 -1.29
C GLU A 52 13.64 -5.85 -1.48
N ILE A 53 12.36 -6.22 -1.62
CA ILE A 53 11.25 -5.25 -1.70
C ILE A 53 11.16 -4.47 -0.38
N PRO A 54 11.29 -3.13 -0.42
CA PRO A 54 11.09 -2.30 0.77
C PRO A 54 9.64 -2.41 1.29
N ARG A 55 9.50 -2.76 2.57
CA ARG A 55 8.21 -2.93 3.27
C ARG A 55 8.07 -1.95 4.42
N PHE A 56 6.86 -1.41 4.58
CA PHE A 56 6.53 -0.43 5.61
C PHE A 56 5.30 -0.90 6.37
N THR A 57 5.50 -1.28 7.64
CA THR A 57 4.43 -1.80 8.50
C THR A 57 3.51 -0.68 8.97
N THR A 58 2.20 -0.89 8.86
CA THR A 58 1.18 0.02 9.39
C THR A 58 1.10 -0.02 10.92
N ASP A 59 0.99 1.15 11.55
CA ASP A 59 0.81 1.29 13.00
C ASP A 59 -0.60 0.89 13.48
N THR A 60 -0.88 1.09 14.78
CA THR A 60 -2.20 0.79 15.39
C THR A 60 -3.36 1.62 14.82
N ASN A 61 -3.07 2.73 14.15
CA ASN A 61 -4.05 3.55 13.43
C ASN A 61 -4.12 3.21 11.94
N GLY A 62 -3.50 2.09 11.55
CA GLY A 62 -3.40 1.61 10.17
C GLY A 62 -2.52 2.49 9.29
N VAL A 63 -1.60 3.27 9.87
CA VAL A 63 -0.79 4.24 9.11
C VAL A 63 0.61 3.71 8.86
N ALA A 64 1.03 3.68 7.59
CA ALA A 64 2.42 3.48 7.20
C ALA A 64 3.04 4.82 6.77
N THR A 65 4.34 5.00 7.05
CA THR A 65 5.12 6.17 6.60
C THR A 65 6.13 5.69 5.57
N ILE A 66 5.95 6.08 4.32
CA ILE A 66 6.75 5.63 3.18
C ILE A 66 7.70 6.75 2.74
N PRO A 67 9.02 6.59 2.89
CA PRO A 67 9.99 7.53 2.35
C PRO A 67 9.90 7.60 0.82
N VAL A 68 9.87 8.81 0.28
CA VAL A 68 9.94 9.05 -1.17
C VAL A 68 11.37 9.49 -1.48
N VAL A 69 12.18 8.56 -1.98
CA VAL A 69 13.63 8.79 -2.13
C VAL A 69 14.03 9.35 -3.50
N ARG A 70 13.12 9.34 -4.48
CA ARG A 70 13.39 9.80 -5.85
C ARG A 70 12.12 10.33 -6.53
N SER A 71 12.33 11.13 -7.57
CA SER A 71 11.28 11.50 -8.51
C SER A 71 10.89 10.33 -9.41
N GLY A 72 9.78 10.49 -10.12
CA GLY A 72 9.22 9.50 -11.04
C GLY A 72 8.07 8.72 -10.43
N SER A 73 7.79 7.56 -11.02
CA SER A 73 6.70 6.69 -10.62
C SER A 73 6.99 5.95 -9.31
N HIS A 74 5.94 5.81 -8.52
CA HIS A 74 5.90 5.03 -7.30
C HIS A 74 4.67 4.15 -7.33
N LEU A 75 4.86 2.89 -6.94
CA LEU A 75 3.82 1.89 -6.79
C LEU A 75 3.84 1.43 -5.34
N LEU A 76 2.72 1.59 -4.64
CA LEU A 76 2.49 0.95 -3.35
C LEU A 76 1.55 -0.24 -3.53
N VAL A 77 1.86 -1.36 -2.90
CA VAL A 77 1.04 -2.57 -2.92
C VAL A 77 0.87 -3.07 -1.50
N ILE A 78 -0.30 -3.61 -1.19
CA ILE A 78 -0.49 -4.42 0.01
C ILE A 78 -1.35 -5.62 -0.33
N ASP A 79 -0.92 -6.78 0.16
CA ASP A 79 -1.64 -8.03 0.13
C ASP A 79 -2.07 -8.38 1.55
N HIS A 80 -3.37 -8.53 1.78
CA HIS A 80 -3.94 -8.94 3.05
C HIS A 80 -4.59 -10.31 2.92
N ARG A 81 -3.97 -11.30 3.58
CA ARG A 81 -4.47 -12.67 3.59
C ARG A 81 -5.43 -12.89 4.75
N VAL A 82 -6.65 -13.31 4.45
CA VAL A 82 -7.66 -13.67 5.44
C VAL A 82 -7.79 -15.18 5.52
N THR A 83 -7.81 -15.74 6.73
CA THR A 83 -7.96 -17.18 6.96
C THR A 83 -8.85 -17.42 8.17
N PRO A 84 -9.87 -18.31 8.08
CA PRO A 84 -10.26 -19.09 6.90
C PRO A 84 -10.89 -18.22 5.80
N SER A 85 -10.96 -18.76 4.57
CA SER A 85 -11.71 -18.14 3.47
C SER A 85 -13.20 -18.04 3.80
N ALA A 86 -13.88 -17.03 3.23
CA ALA A 86 -15.33 -16.92 3.21
C ALA A 86 -16.01 -18.06 2.41
N THR A 87 -15.28 -18.71 1.50
CA THR A 87 -15.70 -19.91 0.76
C THR A 87 -14.78 -21.09 1.09
N PRO A 88 -14.85 -21.64 2.32
CA PRO A 88 -13.87 -22.60 2.82
C PRO A 88 -13.92 -23.97 2.13
N ASP A 89 -15.00 -24.26 1.40
CA ASP A 89 -15.13 -25.45 0.54
C ASP A 89 -14.38 -25.28 -0.80
N GLN A 90 -14.09 -24.05 -1.20
CA GLN A 90 -13.40 -23.71 -2.45
C GLN A 90 -11.93 -23.32 -2.21
N ALA A 91 -11.62 -22.64 -1.10
CA ALA A 91 -10.30 -22.09 -0.81
C ALA A 91 -9.95 -22.13 0.69
N ASN A 92 -8.65 -22.09 1.02
CA ASN A 92 -8.19 -22.03 2.40
C ASN A 92 -8.05 -20.61 2.95
N ALA A 93 -7.98 -19.60 2.08
CA ALA A 93 -7.80 -18.21 2.42
C ALA A 93 -8.32 -17.31 1.29
N ASP A 94 -8.67 -16.08 1.65
CA ASP A 94 -8.92 -15.00 0.72
C ASP A 94 -7.69 -14.08 0.68
N LEU A 95 -7.44 -13.46 -0.47
CA LEU A 95 -6.35 -12.51 -0.65
C LEU A 95 -6.92 -11.20 -1.19
N ASP A 96 -6.88 -10.18 -0.36
CA ASP A 96 -7.31 -8.84 -0.71
C ASP A 96 -6.10 -8.00 -1.06
N THR A 97 -6.08 -7.43 -2.27
CA THR A 97 -4.96 -6.61 -2.75
C THR A 97 -5.42 -5.18 -3.03
N ALA A 98 -4.67 -4.21 -2.51
CA ALA A 98 -4.80 -2.81 -2.91
C ALA A 98 -3.51 -2.29 -3.52
N THR A 99 -3.65 -1.33 -4.43
CA THR A 99 -2.54 -0.69 -5.11
C THR A 99 -2.76 0.81 -5.19
N LEU A 100 -1.70 1.58 -4.97
CA LEU A 100 -1.67 3.02 -5.20
C LEU A 100 -0.50 3.37 -6.10
N TRP A 101 -0.80 3.87 -7.29
CA TRP A 101 0.19 4.43 -8.20
C TRP A 101 0.18 5.95 -8.13
N PHE A 102 1.36 6.57 -8.07
CA PHE A 102 1.51 8.02 -8.13
C PHE A 102 2.87 8.41 -8.72
N SER A 103 3.03 9.69 -9.05
CA SER A 103 4.29 10.23 -9.56
C SER A 103 4.70 11.47 -8.77
N VAL A 104 6.00 11.58 -8.51
CA VAL A 104 6.61 12.69 -7.78
C VAL A 104 7.57 13.44 -8.68
N GLY A 105 7.52 14.78 -8.67
CA GLY A 105 8.46 15.62 -9.42
C GLY A 105 8.29 15.59 -10.95
N GLY A 106 7.22 14.98 -11.46
CA GLY A 106 6.79 15.09 -12.85
C GLY A 106 5.82 16.26 -12.99
N GLY A 107 6.33 17.48 -13.09
CA GLY A 107 5.53 18.62 -13.49
C GLY A 107 5.38 18.67 -15.01
N HIS A 108 4.17 18.98 -15.49
CA HIS A 108 3.99 19.66 -16.78
C HIS A 108 4.66 21.03 -16.75
#